data_AF-A0A5E4IN32-F1
#
_entry.id   AF-A0A5E4IN32-F1
#
_cell.length_a   1.000
_cell.length_b   1.000
_cell.length_c   1.000
_cell.angle_alpha   90.00
_cell.angle_beta   90.00
_cell.angle_gamma   90.00
#
_symmetry.space_group_name_H-M   'P 1'
#
loop_
_entity.id
_entity.type
_entity.pdbx_description
1 polymer ?
#
loop_
_entity_poly.entity_id
_entity_poly.type
_entity_poly.pdbx_seq_one_letter_code
_entity_poly.pdbx_strand_id
1 'polypeptide(L)'
;MKVCKICGGKYKAKGLCEKHYNQTPEAKAKHREYMRKYYHKPDIKEKWSLRARRYYQTHKQEILEQVHRYGKSQRCKEKRRLLRKKWNENPKKVEQIKNGRFKHRHTEKYRLTRKLNVQKRRVKLKTLNPIKAKDWLAIRNFSPLCSMCGRFVECKNLTLDHIIPISKGGTNDKENIQALCSLCNRRKHNFVNEELEATKLIMQICASK
;
A
#
# COMPACT_ATOMS: atom_id res chain seq x y z
N MET A 1 -42.76 45.68 11.51
CA MET A 1 -41.41 45.23 11.08
C MET A 1 -41.27 43.72 11.31
N LYS A 2 -40.68 42.96 10.37
CA LYS A 2 -40.35 41.56 10.62
C LYS A 2 -39.15 41.50 11.57
N VAL A 3 -39.33 40.89 12.75
CA VAL A 3 -38.30 40.73 13.78
C VAL A 3 -38.07 39.25 14.08
N CYS A 4 -36.91 38.93 14.62
CA CYS A 4 -36.60 37.58 15.07
C CYS A 4 -37.48 37.18 16.26
N LYS A 5 -38.15 36.04 16.16
CA LYS A 5 -39.01 35.46 17.19
C LYS A 5 -38.29 35.11 18.50
N ILE A 6 -36.96 35.08 18.52
CA ILE A 6 -36.16 34.70 19.71
C ILE A 6 -35.54 35.92 20.39
N CYS A 7 -34.98 36.88 19.63
CA CYS A 7 -34.24 38.01 20.20
C CYS A 7 -34.71 39.39 19.73
N GLY A 8 -35.79 39.50 18.97
CA GLY A 8 -36.27 40.77 18.43
C GLY A 8 -35.37 41.43 17.37
N GLY A 9 -34.18 40.87 17.11
CA GLY A 9 -33.23 41.40 16.13
C GLY A 9 -33.71 41.30 14.68
N LYS A 10 -32.91 41.84 13.74
CA LYS A 10 -33.24 41.88 12.31
C LYS A 10 -33.59 40.48 11.78
N TYR A 11 -34.77 40.37 11.17
CA TYR A 11 -35.27 39.14 10.56
C TYR A 11 -34.44 38.78 9.31
N LYS A 12 -34.05 37.51 9.17
CA LYS A 12 -33.42 36.96 7.96
C LYS A 12 -34.35 36.01 7.22
N ALA A 13 -34.75 34.91 7.86
CA ALA A 13 -35.59 33.89 7.26
C ALA A 13 -36.34 33.09 8.34
N LYS A 14 -37.52 32.56 7.99
CA LYS A 14 -38.34 31.68 8.86
C LYS A 14 -38.62 32.25 10.26
N GLY A 15 -38.75 33.56 10.40
CA GLY A 15 -38.96 34.18 11.72
C GLY A 15 -37.70 34.33 12.56
N LEU A 16 -36.51 34.06 12.03
CA LEU A 16 -35.26 34.08 12.79
C LEU A 16 -34.27 35.09 12.21
N CYS A 17 -33.44 35.68 13.08
CA CYS A 17 -32.24 36.38 12.66
C CYS A 17 -31.20 35.39 12.13
N GLU A 18 -30.14 35.89 11.51
CA GLU A 18 -29.09 35.06 10.93
C GLU A 18 -28.48 34.05 11.90
N LYS A 19 -28.08 34.51 13.09
CA LYS A 19 -27.47 33.68 14.12
C LYS A 19 -28.37 32.52 14.51
N HIS A 20 -29.66 32.79 14.77
CA HIS A 20 -30.61 31.76 15.18
C HIS A 20 -31.00 30.84 14.03
N TYR A 21 -31.14 31.36 12.81
CA TYR A 21 -31.37 30.51 11.64
C TYR A 21 -30.22 29.51 11.43
N ASN A 22 -28.96 29.96 11.52
CA ASN A 22 -27.78 29.12 11.33
C ASN A 22 -27.63 28.04 12.41
N GLN A 23 -28.27 28.20 13.57
CA GLN A 23 -28.27 27.21 14.64
C GLN A 23 -29.30 26.09 14.43
N THR A 24 -30.29 26.30 13.56
CA THR A 24 -31.34 25.31 13.27
C THR A 24 -30.76 24.03 12.65
N PRO A 25 -31.39 22.86 12.89
CA PRO A 25 -30.97 21.60 12.27
C PRO A 25 -30.91 21.67 10.74
N GLU A 26 -31.87 22.35 10.11
CA GLU A 26 -31.94 22.54 8.67
C GLU A 26 -30.75 23.34 8.13
N ALA A 27 -30.44 24.50 8.71
CA ALA A 27 -29.32 25.31 8.26
C ALA A 27 -27.99 24.59 8.46
N LYS A 28 -27.83 23.88 9.60
CA LYS A 28 -26.66 23.03 9.84
C LYS A 28 -26.57 21.89 8.83
N ALA A 29 -27.67 21.26 8.44
CA ALA A 29 -27.69 20.20 7.43
C ALA A 29 -27.29 20.74 6.04
N LYS A 30 -27.89 21.84 5.61
CA LYS A 30 -27.52 22.55 4.36
C LYS A 30 -26.05 22.94 4.35
N HIS A 31 -25.55 23.48 5.46
CA HIS A 31 -24.14 23.84 5.57
C HIS A 31 -23.21 22.62 5.51
N ARG A 32 -23.55 21.51 6.19
CA ARG A 32 -22.79 20.25 6.09
C ARG A 32 -22.75 19.72 4.67
N GLU A 33 -23.87 19.75 3.95
CA GLU A 33 -23.95 19.32 2.56
C GLU A 33 -23.13 20.22 1.64
N TYR A 34 -23.25 21.55 1.80
CA TYR A 34 -22.44 22.53 1.10
C TYR A 34 -20.94 22.28 1.33
N MET A 35 -20.51 22.13 2.59
CA MET A 35 -19.12 21.87 2.94
C MET A 35 -18.64 20.54 2.36
N ARG A 36 -19.47 19.49 2.41
CA ARG A 36 -19.17 18.21 1.76
C ARG A 36 -18.90 18.43 0.28
N LYS A 37 -19.77 19.12 -0.46
CA LYS A 37 -19.58 19.41 -1.89
C LYS A 37 -18.33 20.26 -2.13
N TYR A 38 -18.10 21.30 -1.31
CA TYR A 38 -16.96 22.21 -1.42
C TYR A 38 -15.61 21.50 -1.29
N TYR A 39 -15.41 20.68 -0.25
CA TYR A 39 -14.14 19.98 -0.02
C TYR A 39 -13.86 18.85 -1.02
N HIS A 40 -14.86 18.38 -1.77
CA HIS A 40 -14.69 17.35 -2.80
C HIS A 40 -14.31 17.92 -4.17
N LYS A 41 -14.34 19.26 -4.36
CA LYS A 41 -13.87 19.86 -5.61
C LYS A 41 -12.36 19.60 -5.79
N PRO A 42 -11.89 19.15 -6.97
CA PRO A 42 -10.49 18.74 -7.17
C PRO A 42 -9.46 19.82 -6.82
N ASP A 43 -9.70 21.05 -7.27
CA ASP A 43 -8.86 22.24 -7.01
C ASP A 43 -8.77 22.56 -5.52
N ILE A 44 -9.90 22.51 -4.80
CA ILE A 44 -9.94 22.72 -3.35
C ILE A 44 -9.17 21.62 -2.63
N LYS A 45 -9.40 20.36 -2.99
CA LYS A 45 -8.71 19.22 -2.40
C LYS A 45 -7.20 19.29 -2.60
N GLU A 46 -6.75 19.68 -3.79
CA GLU A 46 -5.33 19.86 -4.11
C GLU A 46 -4.72 21.01 -3.29
N LYS A 47 -5.39 22.17 -3.24
CA LYS A 47 -4.96 23.33 -2.44
C LYS A 47 -4.74 22.96 -0.98
N TRP A 48 -5.68 22.25 -0.36
CA TRP A 48 -5.54 21.78 1.03
C TRP A 48 -4.43 20.75 1.20
N SER A 49 -4.28 19.85 0.24
CA SER A 49 -3.23 18.83 0.26
C SER A 49 -1.84 19.45 0.11
N LEU A 50 -1.68 20.47 -0.72
CA LEU A 50 -0.45 21.27 -0.85
C LEU A 50 -0.13 22.00 0.46
N ARG A 51 -1.11 22.67 1.04
CA ARG A 51 -0.95 23.35 2.34
C ARG A 51 -0.53 22.37 3.44
N ALA A 52 -1.20 21.23 3.55
CA ALA A 52 -0.87 20.21 4.55
C ALA A 52 0.54 19.62 4.34
N ARG A 53 0.93 19.38 3.08
CA ARG A 53 2.30 18.92 2.75
C ARG A 53 3.35 19.94 3.17
N ARG A 54 3.17 21.22 2.82
CA ARG A 54 4.10 22.30 3.20
C ARG A 54 4.22 22.40 4.72
N TYR A 55 3.09 22.40 5.43
CA TYR A 55 3.06 22.42 6.89
C TYR A 55 3.81 21.22 7.50
N TYR A 56 3.53 20.02 7.02
CA TYR A 56 4.22 18.82 7.48
C TYR A 56 5.73 18.86 7.21
N GLN A 57 6.15 19.37 6.05
CA GLN A 57 7.56 19.51 5.71
C GLN A 57 8.27 20.46 6.66
N THR A 58 7.68 21.61 6.98
CA THR A 58 8.29 22.63 7.84
C THR A 58 8.19 22.33 9.33
N HIS A 59 7.22 21.53 9.77
CA HIS A 59 6.96 21.23 11.19
C HIS A 59 7.12 19.74 11.53
N LYS A 60 7.87 18.99 10.70
CA LYS A 60 7.93 17.52 10.79
C LYS A 60 8.30 17.03 12.19
N GLN A 61 9.35 17.61 12.79
CA GLN A 61 9.85 17.13 14.08
C GLN A 61 8.86 17.42 15.21
N GLU A 62 8.36 18.64 15.30
CA GLU A 62 7.33 19.03 16.28
C GLU A 62 6.09 18.15 16.18
N ILE A 63 5.61 17.86 14.97
CA ILE A 63 4.47 16.96 14.75
C ILE A 63 4.78 15.56 15.27
N LEU A 64 5.97 15.02 14.98
CA LEU A 64 6.37 13.68 15.44
C LEU A 64 6.45 13.63 16.97
N GLU A 65 7.04 14.64 17.60
CA GLU A 65 7.11 14.76 19.05
C GLU A 65 5.72 14.87 19.69
N GLN A 66 4.85 15.70 19.12
CA GLN A 66 3.48 15.86 19.59
C GLN A 66 2.69 14.54 19.47
N VAL A 67 2.82 13.85 18.34
CA VAL A 67 2.21 12.53 18.11
C VAL A 67 2.74 11.50 19.11
N HIS A 68 4.04 11.50 19.37
CA HIS A 68 4.66 10.60 20.34
C HIS A 68 4.16 10.87 21.77
N ARG A 69 4.16 12.14 22.19
CA ARG A 69 3.65 12.60 23.49
C ARG A 69 2.18 12.22 23.66
N TYR A 70 1.34 12.52 22.67
CA TYR A 70 -0.06 12.14 22.68
C TYR A 70 -0.25 10.63 22.73
N GLY A 71 0.53 9.85 21.96
CA GLY A 71 0.49 8.39 21.95
C GLY A 71 0.78 7.76 23.31
N LYS A 72 1.60 8.41 24.14
CA LYS A 72 1.93 8.00 25.52
C LYS A 72 0.94 8.51 26.58
N SER A 73 0.14 9.52 26.25
CA SER A 73 -0.81 10.13 27.19
C SER A 73 -1.85 9.12 27.73
N GLN A 74 -2.29 9.33 28.98
CA GLN A 74 -3.36 8.52 29.58
C GLN A 74 -4.64 8.56 28.76
N ARG A 75 -4.98 9.74 28.21
CA ARG A 75 -6.12 9.90 27.31
C ARG A 75 -6.05 8.98 26.09
N CYS A 76 -4.89 8.82 25.46
CA CYS A 76 -4.73 7.92 24.32
C CYS A 76 -4.82 6.46 24.74
N LYS A 77 -4.20 6.09 25.87
CA LYS A 77 -4.28 4.74 26.44
C LYS A 77 -5.73 4.34 26.74
N GLU A 78 -6.47 5.20 27.43
CA GLU A 78 -7.87 4.96 27.77
C GLU A 78 -8.76 4.87 26.53
N LYS A 79 -8.56 5.77 25.56
CA LYS A 79 -9.26 5.70 24.27
C LYS A 79 -9.02 4.36 23.56
N ARG A 80 -7.78 3.85 23.56
CA ARG A 80 -7.44 2.54 22.97
C ARG A 80 -8.11 1.40 23.74
N ARG A 81 -8.15 1.46 25.07
CA ARG A 81 -8.83 0.47 25.93
C ARG A 81 -10.31 0.37 25.59
N LEU A 82 -11.02 1.50 25.55
CA LEU A 82 -12.44 1.57 25.21
C LEU A 82 -12.72 1.08 23.78
N LEU A 83 -11.88 1.46 22.81
CA LEU A 83 -12.00 0.96 21.44
C LEU A 83 -11.81 -0.55 21.35
N ARG A 84 -10.85 -1.11 22.10
CA ARG A 84 -10.65 -2.56 22.18
C ARG A 84 -11.84 -3.26 22.85
N LYS A 85 -12.41 -2.68 23.92
CA LYS A 85 -13.62 -3.20 24.56
C LYS A 85 -14.78 -3.25 23.56
N LYS A 86 -15.07 -2.12 22.90
CA LYS A 86 -16.09 -2.03 21.84
C LYS A 86 -15.87 -2.99 20.67
N TRP A 87 -14.60 -3.24 20.31
CA TRP A 87 -14.25 -4.23 19.31
C TRP A 87 -14.63 -5.64 19.76
N ASN A 88 -14.34 -5.99 21.01
CA ASN A 88 -14.60 -7.30 21.58
C ASN A 88 -16.09 -7.55 21.90
N GLU A 89 -16.89 -6.51 22.13
CA GLU A 89 -18.34 -6.59 22.36
C GLU A 89 -19.13 -7.21 21.18
N ASN A 90 -18.56 -7.24 19.98
CA ASN A 90 -19.17 -7.90 18.82
C ASN A 90 -18.28 -9.01 18.26
N PRO A 91 -18.23 -10.19 18.92
CA PRO A 91 -17.32 -11.27 18.56
C PRO A 91 -17.53 -11.79 17.12
N LYS A 92 -18.77 -11.84 16.65
CA LYS A 92 -19.09 -12.24 15.27
C LYS A 92 -18.43 -11.32 14.23
N LYS A 93 -18.50 -10.01 14.44
CA LYS A 93 -17.85 -9.02 13.55
C LYS A 93 -16.33 -9.13 13.59
N VAL A 94 -15.75 -9.36 14.77
CA VAL A 94 -14.30 -9.60 14.91
C VAL A 94 -13.88 -10.83 14.10
N GLU A 95 -14.65 -11.91 14.21
CA GLU A 95 -14.37 -13.16 13.52
C GLU A 95 -14.48 -13.03 12.00
N GLN A 96 -15.51 -12.36 11.50
CA GLN A 96 -15.64 -12.03 10.08
C GLN A 96 -14.43 -11.24 9.55
N ILE A 97 -13.94 -10.26 10.30
CA ILE A 97 -12.78 -9.47 9.91
C ILE A 97 -11.50 -10.30 9.94
N LYS A 98 -11.32 -11.16 10.96
CA LYS A 98 -10.20 -12.11 11.01
C LYS A 98 -10.22 -13.03 9.79
N ASN A 99 -11.37 -13.60 9.46
CA ASN A 99 -11.56 -14.47 8.31
C ASN A 99 -11.32 -13.74 6.98
N GLY A 100 -11.80 -12.50 6.84
CA GLY A 100 -11.50 -11.66 5.68
C GLY A 100 -9.99 -11.40 5.52
N ARG A 101 -9.29 -11.06 6.62
CA ARG A 101 -7.83 -10.90 6.62
C ARG A 101 -7.10 -12.21 6.33
N PHE A 102 -7.59 -13.34 6.83
CA PHE A 102 -7.06 -14.66 6.54
C PHE A 102 -7.16 -14.96 5.05
N LYS A 103 -8.38 -14.89 4.47
CA LYS A 103 -8.63 -15.07 3.04
C LYS A 103 -7.75 -14.15 2.19
N HIS A 104 -7.67 -12.86 2.53
CA HIS A 104 -6.81 -11.89 1.82
C HIS A 104 -5.33 -12.31 1.82
N ARG A 105 -4.79 -12.71 2.99
CA ARG A 105 -3.39 -13.16 3.12
C ARG A 105 -3.08 -14.45 2.34
N HIS A 106 -4.10 -15.24 2.02
CA HIS A 106 -3.97 -16.48 1.26
C HIS A 106 -4.15 -16.29 -0.25
N THR A 107 -4.57 -15.10 -0.69
CA THR A 107 -4.59 -14.79 -2.12
C THR A 107 -3.18 -14.85 -2.73
N GLU A 108 -3.09 -15.35 -3.95
CA GLU A 108 -1.84 -15.41 -4.71
C GLU A 108 -1.20 -14.01 -4.85
N LYS A 109 -2.01 -13.01 -5.17
CA LYS A 109 -1.58 -11.60 -5.26
C LYS A 109 -0.91 -11.12 -3.97
N TYR A 110 -1.47 -11.43 -2.79
CA TYR A 110 -0.86 -11.02 -1.52
C TYR A 110 0.46 -11.74 -1.28
N ARG A 111 0.51 -13.06 -1.50
CA ARG A 111 1.74 -13.86 -1.34
C ARG A 111 2.87 -13.32 -2.22
N LEU A 112 2.58 -13.02 -3.48
CA LEU A 112 3.52 -12.42 -4.43
C LEU A 112 3.95 -11.02 -4.01
N THR A 113 3.01 -10.15 -3.65
CA THR A 113 3.31 -8.79 -3.19
C THR A 113 4.22 -8.83 -1.96
N ARG A 114 3.97 -9.74 -1.02
CA ARG A 114 4.81 -9.94 0.16
C ARG A 114 6.22 -10.40 -0.23
N LYS A 115 6.35 -11.36 -1.15
CA LYS A 115 7.65 -11.84 -1.67
C LYS A 115 8.44 -10.71 -2.32
N LEU A 116 7.81 -9.93 -3.20
CA LEU A 116 8.44 -8.79 -3.87
C LEU A 116 8.87 -7.69 -2.89
N ASN A 117 8.06 -7.41 -1.86
CA ASN A 117 8.43 -6.44 -0.83
C ASN A 117 9.67 -6.87 -0.01
N VAL A 118 9.83 -8.18 0.24
CA VAL A 118 11.05 -8.71 0.87
C VAL A 118 12.25 -8.53 -0.04
N GLN A 119 12.12 -8.84 -1.34
CA GLN A 119 13.19 -8.63 -2.32
C GLN A 119 13.57 -7.15 -2.42
N LYS A 120 12.58 -6.24 -2.50
CA LYS A 120 12.80 -4.79 -2.53
C LYS A 120 13.63 -4.27 -1.36
N ARG A 121 13.45 -4.84 -0.15
CA ARG A 121 14.24 -4.46 1.04
C ARG A 121 15.68 -4.95 0.99
N ARG A 122 15.96 -6.00 0.20
CA ARG A 122 17.30 -6.58 0.05
C ARG A 122 18.14 -5.88 -1.02
N VAL A 123 17.50 -5.18 -1.96
CA VAL A 123 18.21 -4.45 -3.01
C VAL A 123 18.94 -3.25 -2.40
N LYS A 124 20.25 -3.17 -2.63
CA LYS A 124 21.09 -2.03 -2.23
C LYS A 124 20.92 -0.86 -3.22
N LEU A 125 20.83 -1.17 -4.50
CA LEU A 125 20.68 -0.19 -5.58
C LEU A 125 19.24 0.33 -5.73
N LYS A 126 19.12 1.57 -6.19
CA LYS A 126 17.82 2.17 -6.48
C LYS A 126 17.24 1.50 -7.73
N THR A 127 16.07 0.91 -7.56
CA THR A 127 15.27 0.33 -8.64
C THR A 127 14.48 1.44 -9.35
N LEU A 128 14.53 1.51 -10.68
CA LEU A 128 13.85 2.53 -11.48
C LEU A 128 12.43 2.09 -11.88
N ASN A 129 12.30 0.84 -12.32
CA ASN A 129 11.07 0.20 -12.77
C ASN A 129 10.82 -1.12 -12.01
N PRO A 130 10.49 -1.06 -10.71
CA PRO A 130 10.36 -2.26 -9.89
C PRO A 130 9.25 -3.17 -10.37
N ILE A 131 9.52 -4.48 -10.47
CA ILE A 131 8.50 -5.47 -10.79
C ILE A 131 7.38 -5.48 -9.73
N LYS A 132 6.12 -5.54 -10.18
CA LYS A 132 4.93 -5.64 -9.31
C LYS A 132 4.31 -7.03 -9.47
N ALA A 133 3.47 -7.41 -8.49
CA ALA A 133 2.80 -8.71 -8.50
C ALA A 133 1.97 -8.96 -9.78
N LYS A 134 1.34 -7.91 -10.32
CA LYS A 134 0.61 -7.99 -11.59
C LYS A 134 1.52 -8.26 -12.79
N ASP A 135 2.73 -7.70 -12.78
CA ASP A 135 3.67 -7.83 -13.89
C ASP A 135 4.25 -9.24 -13.91
N TRP A 136 4.59 -9.78 -12.73
CA TRP A 136 4.99 -11.18 -12.59
C TRP A 136 3.87 -12.15 -13.01
N LEU A 137 2.63 -11.92 -12.59
CA LEU A 137 1.50 -12.75 -13.02
C LEU A 137 1.34 -12.73 -14.55
N ALA A 138 1.54 -11.57 -15.19
CA ALA A 138 1.53 -11.48 -16.64
C ALA A 138 2.67 -12.31 -17.26
N ILE A 139 3.93 -12.06 -16.87
CA ILE A 139 5.10 -12.80 -17.38
C ILE A 139 4.87 -14.31 -17.29
N ARG A 140 4.45 -14.76 -16.11
CA ARG A 140 4.23 -16.17 -15.80
C ARG A 140 3.09 -16.81 -16.60
N ASN A 141 2.04 -16.06 -16.90
CA ASN A 141 0.86 -16.57 -17.60
C ASN A 141 1.02 -16.51 -19.13
N PHE A 142 1.78 -15.55 -19.65
CA PHE A 142 2.03 -15.40 -21.10
C PHE A 142 3.22 -16.26 -21.59
N SER A 143 4.16 -16.61 -20.72
CA SER A 143 5.31 -17.45 -21.08
C SER A 143 5.47 -18.60 -20.07
N PRO A 144 4.78 -19.73 -20.26
CA PRO A 144 4.89 -20.91 -19.40
C PRO A 144 6.17 -21.71 -19.68
N LEU A 145 7.24 -21.06 -20.11
CA LEU A 145 8.52 -21.69 -20.44
C LEU A 145 9.57 -21.23 -19.44
N CYS A 146 10.45 -22.16 -19.02
CA CYS A 146 11.62 -21.80 -18.24
C CYS A 146 12.64 -21.06 -19.11
N SER A 147 13.02 -19.83 -18.75
CA SER A 147 13.97 -19.02 -19.51
C SER A 147 15.36 -19.64 -19.66
N MET A 148 15.74 -20.57 -18.77
CA MET A 148 17.07 -21.21 -18.80
C MET A 148 17.10 -22.57 -19.50
N CYS A 149 16.05 -23.40 -19.39
CA CYS A 149 16.03 -24.72 -20.01
C CYS A 149 15.01 -24.89 -21.13
N GLY A 150 14.23 -23.85 -21.43
CA GLY A 150 13.21 -23.86 -22.50
C GLY A 150 12.00 -24.75 -22.23
N ARG A 151 12.03 -25.62 -21.21
CA ARG A 151 10.95 -26.56 -20.93
C ARG A 151 9.66 -25.85 -20.53
N PHE A 152 8.53 -26.42 -20.95
CA PHE A 152 7.22 -26.06 -20.47
C PHE A 152 7.10 -26.34 -18.97
N VAL A 153 6.54 -25.37 -18.24
CA VAL A 153 6.29 -25.42 -16.81
C VAL A 153 4.93 -24.78 -16.58
N GLU A 154 4.01 -25.49 -15.93
CA GLU A 154 2.74 -24.90 -15.52
C GLU A 154 2.99 -23.58 -14.80
N CYS A 155 2.24 -22.54 -15.14
CA CYS A 155 2.49 -21.17 -14.67
C CYS A 155 2.70 -21.12 -13.14
N LYS A 156 1.88 -21.84 -12.35
CA LYS A 156 1.99 -21.90 -10.88
C LYS A 156 3.34 -22.41 -10.35
N ASN A 157 4.08 -23.21 -11.14
CA ASN A 157 5.35 -23.84 -10.78
C ASN A 157 6.57 -23.03 -11.27
N LEU A 158 6.37 -22.00 -12.08
CA LEU A 158 7.42 -21.04 -12.43
C LEU A 158 7.78 -20.18 -11.22
N THR A 159 9.07 -19.96 -11.07
CA THR A 159 9.65 -19.16 -9.99
C THR A 159 10.22 -17.86 -10.54
N LEU A 160 9.94 -16.77 -9.82
CA LEU A 160 10.55 -15.46 -10.07
C LEU A 160 11.99 -15.48 -9.57
N ASP A 161 12.93 -15.26 -10.48
CA ASP A 161 14.37 -15.21 -10.25
C ASP A 161 14.97 -13.90 -10.82
N HIS A 162 16.11 -13.49 -10.27
CA HIS A 162 16.88 -12.34 -10.73
C HIS A 162 18.00 -12.80 -11.67
N ILE A 163 18.08 -12.25 -12.89
CA ILE A 163 19.14 -12.58 -13.87
C ILE A 163 20.51 -12.31 -13.24
N ILE A 164 20.74 -11.08 -12.80
CA ILE A 164 21.85 -10.71 -11.91
C ILE A 164 21.34 -10.83 -10.48
N PRO A 165 21.91 -11.72 -9.64
CA PRO A 165 21.50 -11.88 -8.25
C PRO A 165 21.65 -10.59 -7.44
N ILE A 166 20.74 -10.36 -6.48
CA ILE A 166 20.80 -9.19 -5.58
C ILE A 166 22.14 -9.11 -4.84
N SER A 167 22.72 -10.26 -4.46
CA SER A 167 24.03 -10.33 -3.79
C SER A 167 25.18 -9.81 -4.65
N LYS A 168 25.03 -9.85 -5.99
CA LYS A 168 26.00 -9.35 -6.98
C LYS A 168 25.61 -7.97 -7.52
N GLY A 169 24.72 -7.24 -6.84
CA GLY A 169 24.30 -5.89 -7.22
C GLY A 169 23.10 -5.82 -8.17
N GLY A 170 22.43 -6.94 -8.46
CA GLY A 170 21.22 -6.91 -9.29
C GLY A 170 20.07 -6.10 -8.68
N THR A 171 19.30 -5.43 -9.54
CA THR A 171 18.13 -4.64 -9.13
C THR A 171 16.86 -5.50 -9.11
N ASN A 172 15.77 -4.96 -8.57
CA ASN A 172 14.44 -5.58 -8.65
C ASN A 172 13.61 -5.00 -9.81
N ASP A 173 14.29 -4.47 -10.83
CA ASP A 173 13.68 -3.95 -12.04
C ASP A 173 13.14 -5.10 -12.89
N LYS A 174 12.06 -4.87 -13.65
CA LYS A 174 11.41 -5.92 -14.46
C LYS A 174 12.39 -6.59 -15.43
N GLU A 175 13.32 -5.81 -15.94
CA GLU A 175 14.33 -6.17 -16.93
C GLU A 175 15.37 -7.13 -16.33
N ASN A 176 15.56 -7.13 -15.01
CA ASN A 176 16.44 -8.08 -14.30
C ASN A 176 15.70 -9.32 -13.79
N ILE A 177 14.45 -9.55 -14.20
CA ILE A 177 13.64 -10.68 -13.76
C ILE A 177 13.47 -11.70 -14.87
N GLN A 178 13.59 -12.99 -14.52
CA GLN A 178 13.32 -14.12 -15.40
C GLN A 178 12.42 -15.17 -14.72
N ALA A 179 11.78 -16.00 -15.54
CA ALA A 179 10.92 -17.09 -15.08
C ALA A 179 11.66 -18.42 -15.19
N LEU A 180 11.98 -19.04 -14.05
CA LEU A 180 12.72 -20.30 -14.01
C LEU A 180 11.88 -21.42 -13.40
N CYS A 181 12.04 -22.65 -13.89
CA CYS A 181 11.57 -23.82 -13.16
C CYS A 181 12.34 -23.95 -11.82
N SER A 182 11.75 -24.62 -10.84
CA SER A 182 12.35 -24.78 -9.50
C SER A 182 13.74 -25.41 -9.53
N LEU A 183 13.98 -26.38 -10.42
CA LEU A 183 15.27 -27.05 -10.61
C LEU A 183 16.33 -26.08 -11.15
N CYS A 184 16.00 -25.34 -12.21
CA CYS A 184 16.90 -24.37 -12.81
C CYS A 184 17.22 -23.23 -11.84
N ASN A 185 16.22 -22.70 -11.15
CA ASN A 185 16.42 -21.65 -10.14
C ASN A 185 17.35 -22.11 -9.01
N ARG A 186 17.15 -23.35 -8.51
CA ARG A 186 18.03 -23.93 -7.49
C ARG A 186 19.47 -24.08 -8.00
N ARG A 187 19.64 -24.56 -9.24
CA ARG A 187 20.96 -24.70 -9.87
C ARG A 187 21.65 -23.35 -10.06
N LYS A 188 20.88 -22.31 -10.42
CA LYS A 188 21.44 -20.96 -10.63
C LYS A 188 21.94 -20.33 -9.34
N HIS A 189 21.27 -20.54 -8.23
CA HIS A 189 21.69 -20.02 -6.93
C HIS A 189 22.01 -18.50 -6.99
N ASN A 190 23.28 -18.13 -6.81
CA ASN A 190 23.80 -16.77 -6.89
C ASN A 190 24.78 -16.57 -8.07
N PHE A 191 24.75 -17.46 -9.05
CA PHE A 191 25.46 -17.30 -10.32
C PHE A 191 24.66 -16.39 -11.27
N VAL A 192 25.36 -15.70 -12.15
CA VAL A 192 24.75 -15.11 -13.35
C VAL A 192 24.63 -16.18 -14.44
N ASN A 193 23.74 -15.99 -15.41
CA ASN A 193 23.46 -17.02 -16.41
C ASN A 193 24.72 -17.37 -17.22
N GLU A 194 25.57 -16.40 -17.50
CA GLU A 194 26.83 -16.54 -18.24
C GLU A 194 27.84 -17.44 -17.49
N GLU A 195 27.93 -17.30 -16.16
CA GLU A 195 28.79 -18.14 -15.31
C GLU A 195 28.36 -19.62 -15.34
N LEU A 196 27.06 -19.88 -15.48
CA LEU A 196 26.51 -21.23 -15.59
C LEU A 196 26.83 -21.88 -16.94
N GLU A 197 26.83 -21.12 -18.04
CA GLU A 197 27.21 -21.66 -19.34
C GLU A 197 28.72 -21.92 -19.40
N ALA A 198 29.54 -21.03 -18.84
CA ALA A 198 30.98 -21.24 -18.73
C ALA A 198 31.35 -22.47 -17.88
N THR A 199 30.66 -22.70 -16.75
CA THR A 199 30.91 -23.87 -15.90
C THR A 199 30.48 -25.19 -16.52
N LYS A 200 29.36 -25.23 -17.27
CA LYS A 200 29.00 -26.43 -18.05
C LYS A 200 30.05 -26.76 -19.10
N LEU A 201 30.56 -25.74 -19.80
CA LEU A 201 31.60 -25.92 -20.82
C LEU A 201 32.89 -26.48 -20.20
N ILE A 202 33.33 -25.93 -19.07
CA ILE A 202 34.51 -26.43 -18.33
C ILE A 202 34.31 -27.88 -17.86
N MET A 203 33.14 -28.21 -17.29
CA MET A 203 32.84 -29.57 -16.86
C MET A 203 32.79 -30.57 -18.01
N GLN A 204 32.27 -30.17 -19.18
CA GLN A 204 32.27 -31.01 -20.38
C GLN A 204 33.69 -31.25 -20.90
N ILE A 205 34.55 -30.22 -20.93
CA ILE A 205 35.96 -30.35 -21.35
C ILE A 205 36.72 -31.28 -20.41
N CYS A 206 36.52 -31.15 -19.10
CA CYS A 206 37.18 -31.99 -18.09
C CYS A 206 36.65 -33.44 -18.05
N ALA A 207 35.40 -33.69 -18.43
CA ALA A 207 34.82 -35.03 -18.53
C ALA A 207 35.13 -35.74 -19.87
N SER A 208 35.64 -34.99 -20.85
CA SER A 208 36.07 -35.51 -22.16
C SER A 208 37.58 -35.79 -22.23
N LYS A 209 38.28 -35.66 -21.10
CA LYS A 209 39.68 -36.04 -20.88
C LYS A 209 39.73 -37.21 -19.91
#